data_AF-A0A4Y2K9H6-F1
#
_entry.id   AF-A0A4Y2K9H6-F1
#
_cell.length_a   1.000
_cell.length_b   1.000
_cell.length_c   1.000
_cell.angle_alpha   90.00
_cell.angle_beta   90.00
_cell.angle_gamma   90.00
#
_symmetry.space_group_name_H-M   'P 1'
#
loop_
_entity.id
_entity.type
_entity.pdbx_description
1 polymer ?
#
loop_
_entity_poly.entity_id
_entity_poly.type
_entity_poly.pdbx_seq_one_letter_code
_entity_poly.pdbx_strand_id
1 'polypeptide(L)'
;MDTLFDTVNSRTLKHQKKELCAVTQNSCHVEIWKDMISWIKTWSIRSSKGKTIVAPCKNGWILTLNAFIGISLDLLMKNKFILTNRFNQDVLENTFSSIRRRGGLRDNPDTYEFRHTIHKVIIANFLKQSVGKNCQDDGAYTLIDFSTFNKREIFEILNSEDCRSVCTR
;
A
#
# COMPACT_ATOMS: atom_id res chain seq x y z
N MET A 1 -17.88 -12.02 -1.38
CA MET A 1 -16.49 -11.53 -1.59
C MET A 1 -16.42 -10.03 -1.57
N ASP A 2 -17.34 -9.32 -2.24
CA ASP A 2 -17.32 -7.85 -2.31
C ASP A 2 -17.29 -7.17 -0.95
N THR A 3 -18.17 -7.57 -0.03
CA THR A 3 -18.18 -7.08 1.36
C THR A 3 -16.83 -7.27 2.05
N LEU A 4 -16.19 -8.43 1.90
CA LEU A 4 -14.87 -8.70 2.47
C LEU A 4 -13.83 -7.72 1.90
N PHE A 5 -13.77 -7.59 0.58
CA PHE A 5 -12.80 -6.73 -0.09
C PHE A 5 -12.99 -5.25 0.25
N ASP A 6 -14.24 -4.80 0.30
CA ASP A 6 -14.57 -3.42 0.64
C ASP A 6 -14.09 -3.05 2.05
N THR A 7 -14.32 -3.92 3.04
CA THR A 7 -13.89 -3.68 4.43
C THR A 7 -12.38 -3.56 4.61
N VAL A 8 -11.59 -4.15 3.72
CA VAL A 8 -10.12 -4.08 3.77
C VAL A 8 -9.53 -3.06 2.78
N ASN A 9 -10.37 -2.25 2.12
CA ASN A 9 -9.95 -1.26 1.13
C ASN A 9 -10.67 0.10 1.30
N SER A 10 -10.98 0.50 2.54
CA SER A 10 -11.62 1.79 2.81
C SER A 10 -10.66 2.95 2.60
N ARG A 11 -11.09 3.95 1.81
CA ARG A 11 -10.27 5.12 1.41
C ARG A 11 -10.72 6.43 2.05
N THR A 12 -11.96 6.50 2.50
CA THR A 12 -12.58 7.73 2.99
C THR A 12 -13.21 7.52 4.36
N LEU A 13 -13.32 8.59 5.14
CA LEU A 13 -13.95 8.55 6.46
C LEU A 13 -15.43 8.13 6.37
N LYS A 14 -16.13 8.69 5.39
CA LYS A 14 -17.54 8.43 5.12
C LYS A 14 -17.68 7.95 3.67
N HIS A 15 -18.53 6.98 3.47
CA HIS A 15 -18.90 6.43 2.18
C HIS A 15 -20.39 6.04 2.22
N GLN A 16 -21.06 5.99 1.06
CA GLN A 16 -22.48 5.57 1.00
C GLN A 16 -22.66 4.12 1.48
N LYS A 17 -21.71 3.26 1.08
CA LYS A 17 -21.59 1.87 1.53
C LYS A 17 -20.80 1.80 2.83
N LYS A 18 -21.38 1.20 3.89
CA LYS A 18 -20.80 1.17 5.25
C LYS A 18 -19.47 0.43 5.32
N GLU A 19 -19.30 -0.58 4.47
CA GLU A 19 -18.11 -1.41 4.35
C GLU A 19 -16.91 -0.67 3.76
N LEU A 20 -17.14 0.44 3.04
CA LEU A 20 -16.10 1.28 2.47
C LEU A 20 -15.76 2.50 3.33
N CYS A 21 -16.44 2.66 4.48
CA CYS A 21 -16.14 3.70 5.45
C CYS A 21 -14.86 3.37 6.23
N ALA A 22 -14.27 4.37 6.86
CA ALA A 22 -13.18 4.13 7.77
C ALA A 22 -13.64 3.27 8.97
N VAL A 23 -12.72 2.46 9.47
CA VAL A 23 -12.95 1.65 10.67
C VAL A 23 -12.93 2.58 11.88
N THR A 24 -13.94 2.48 12.72
CA THR A 24 -14.07 3.21 13.99
C THR A 24 -14.51 2.26 15.09
N GLN A 25 -14.43 2.69 16.35
CA GLN A 25 -14.77 1.85 17.52
C GLN A 25 -16.18 1.26 17.44
N ASN A 26 -17.12 1.98 16.82
CA ASN A 26 -18.54 1.59 16.74
C ASN A 26 -18.92 1.12 15.32
N SER A 27 -17.94 0.86 14.46
CA SER A 27 -18.19 0.43 13.08
C SER A 27 -18.47 -1.07 12.99
N CYS A 28 -19.15 -1.50 11.92
CA CYS A 28 -19.51 -2.90 11.71
C CYS A 28 -18.34 -3.80 11.27
N HIS A 29 -17.14 -3.24 11.05
CA HIS A 29 -16.02 -3.95 10.43
C HIS A 29 -15.54 -5.17 11.23
N VAL A 30 -15.40 -5.05 12.56
CA VAL A 30 -14.89 -6.14 13.40
C VAL A 30 -15.80 -7.36 13.36
N GLU A 31 -17.11 -7.15 13.43
CA GLU A 31 -18.08 -8.24 13.33
C GLU A 31 -18.10 -8.85 11.93
N ILE A 32 -18.05 -8.03 10.87
CA ILE A 32 -17.90 -8.53 9.50
C ILE A 32 -16.64 -9.38 9.36
N TRP A 33 -15.50 -8.96 9.92
CA TRP A 33 -14.26 -9.74 9.83
C TRP A 33 -14.36 -11.08 10.55
N LYS A 34 -15.00 -11.15 11.73
CA LYS A 34 -15.23 -12.42 12.44
C LYS A 34 -16.13 -13.37 11.64
N ASP A 35 -17.18 -12.84 11.04
CA ASP A 35 -18.10 -13.61 10.18
C ASP A 35 -17.37 -14.13 8.93
N MET A 36 -16.57 -13.28 8.29
CA MET A 36 -15.78 -13.64 7.12
C MET A 36 -14.69 -14.66 7.45
N ILE A 37 -14.02 -14.57 8.60
CA ILE A 37 -13.08 -15.62 9.05
C ILE A 37 -13.80 -16.96 9.17
N SER A 38 -14.97 -16.98 9.79
CA SER A 38 -15.77 -18.21 9.97
C SER A 38 -16.18 -18.78 8.62
N TRP A 39 -16.65 -17.94 7.70
CA TRP A 39 -16.98 -18.32 6.33
C TRP A 39 -15.76 -18.86 5.56
N ILE A 40 -14.60 -18.19 5.60
CA ILE A 40 -13.38 -18.62 4.90
C ILE A 40 -12.86 -19.95 5.44
N LYS A 41 -12.99 -20.22 6.75
CA LYS A 41 -12.61 -21.52 7.33
C LYS A 41 -13.36 -22.68 6.67
N THR A 42 -14.62 -22.48 6.27
CA THR A 42 -15.42 -23.51 5.56
C THR A 42 -14.97 -23.80 4.14
N TRP A 43 -14.11 -22.95 3.54
CA TRP A 43 -13.73 -23.11 2.14
C TRP A 43 -12.95 -24.41 1.90
N SER A 44 -13.43 -25.21 0.96
CA SER A 44 -12.68 -26.31 0.35
C SER A 44 -12.36 -25.95 -1.10
N ILE A 45 -11.10 -25.69 -1.40
CA ILE A 45 -10.68 -25.31 -2.76
C ILE A 45 -10.35 -26.59 -3.53
N ARG A 46 -10.91 -26.74 -4.72
CA ARG A 46 -10.69 -27.90 -5.60
C ARG A 46 -10.01 -27.46 -6.89
N SER A 47 -9.11 -28.30 -7.37
CA SER A 47 -8.53 -28.21 -8.71
C SER A 47 -9.61 -28.41 -9.77
N SER A 48 -9.34 -27.96 -11.00
CA SER A 48 -10.11 -28.36 -12.19
C SER A 48 -10.21 -29.88 -12.35
N LYS A 49 -9.23 -30.62 -11.83
CA LYS A 49 -9.20 -32.10 -11.80
C LYS A 49 -9.91 -32.72 -10.58
N GLY A 50 -10.65 -31.95 -9.79
CA GLY A 50 -11.41 -32.43 -8.63
C GLY A 50 -10.62 -32.67 -7.33
N LYS A 51 -9.28 -32.63 -7.38
CA LYS A 51 -8.42 -32.79 -6.20
C LYS A 51 -8.53 -31.58 -5.27
N THR A 52 -8.69 -31.81 -3.96
CA THR A 52 -8.63 -30.74 -2.95
C THR A 52 -7.23 -30.14 -2.88
N ILE A 53 -7.15 -28.81 -2.94
CA ILE A 53 -5.93 -28.03 -2.86
C ILE A 53 -5.92 -27.26 -1.55
N VAL A 54 -4.78 -27.28 -0.86
CA VAL A 54 -4.51 -26.33 0.22
C VAL A 54 -4.01 -25.04 -0.42
N ALA A 55 -4.89 -24.04 -0.55
CA ALA A 55 -4.51 -22.77 -1.14
C ALA A 55 -3.90 -21.85 -0.07
N PRO A 56 -2.65 -21.36 -0.24
CA PRO A 56 -2.04 -20.43 0.71
C PRO A 56 -2.85 -19.16 0.95
N CYS A 57 -3.60 -18.71 -0.06
CA CYS A 57 -4.47 -17.53 0.05
C CYS A 57 -5.56 -17.68 1.11
N LYS A 58 -6.04 -18.90 1.40
CA LYS A 58 -7.00 -19.15 2.49
C LYS A 58 -6.39 -18.76 3.84
N ASN A 59 -5.17 -19.22 4.09
CA ASN A 59 -4.45 -18.89 5.32
C ASN A 59 -4.07 -17.41 5.35
N GLY A 60 -3.69 -16.84 4.20
CA GLY A 60 -3.42 -15.41 4.05
C GLY A 60 -4.62 -14.56 4.45
N TRP A 61 -5.83 -14.87 3.95
CA TRP A 61 -7.04 -14.14 4.33
C TRP A 61 -7.36 -14.23 5.83
N ILE A 62 -7.27 -15.43 6.41
CA ILE A 62 -7.50 -15.61 7.85
C ILE A 62 -6.48 -14.81 8.65
N LEU A 63 -5.20 -14.82 8.26
CA LEU A 63 -4.15 -14.03 8.91
C LEU A 63 -4.44 -12.53 8.81
N THR A 64 -4.74 -12.03 7.60
CA THR A 64 -5.05 -10.63 7.35
C THR A 64 -6.22 -10.13 8.19
N LEU A 65 -7.33 -10.89 8.25
CA LEU A 65 -8.50 -10.49 9.03
C LEU A 65 -8.24 -10.50 10.53
N ASN A 66 -7.52 -11.49 11.05
CA ASN A 66 -7.12 -11.49 12.46
C ASN A 66 -6.19 -10.32 12.78
N ALA A 67 -5.26 -9.99 11.87
CA ALA A 67 -4.38 -8.84 12.01
C ALA A 67 -5.18 -7.52 12.02
N PHE A 68 -6.16 -7.35 11.13
CA PHE A 68 -7.02 -6.17 11.12
C PHE A 68 -7.83 -6.02 12.41
N ILE A 69 -8.33 -7.12 12.99
CA ILE A 69 -8.99 -7.09 14.31
C ILE A 69 -8.02 -6.56 15.37
N GLY A 70 -6.81 -7.13 15.47
CA GLY A 70 -5.79 -6.69 16.44
C GLY A 70 -5.36 -5.23 16.24
N ILE A 71 -5.00 -4.86 15.01
CA ILE A 71 -4.61 -3.50 14.63
C ILE A 71 -5.73 -2.51 14.95
N SER A 72 -7.00 -2.88 14.72
CA SER A 72 -8.13 -2.01 15.03
C SER A 72 -8.24 -1.73 16.52
N LEU A 73 -8.05 -2.75 17.37
CA LEU A 73 -8.06 -2.57 18.83
C LEU A 73 -6.93 -1.64 19.28
N ASP A 74 -5.72 -1.82 18.73
CA ASP A 74 -4.55 -1.04 19.15
C ASP A 74 -4.56 0.40 18.64
N LEU A 75 -4.87 0.60 17.36
CA LEU A 75 -4.80 1.92 16.73
C LEU A 75 -6.01 2.80 17.08
N LEU A 76 -7.19 2.22 17.32
CA LEU A 76 -8.37 3.02 17.71
C LEU A 76 -8.31 3.55 19.14
N MET A 77 -7.43 3.00 20.00
CA MET A 77 -7.13 3.61 21.30
C MET A 77 -6.49 5.01 21.15
N LYS A 78 -5.76 5.24 20.05
CA LYS A 78 -4.99 6.47 19.81
C LYS A 78 -5.58 7.34 18.70
N ASN A 79 -6.34 6.74 17.79
CA ASN A 79 -6.83 7.39 16.57
C ASN A 79 -8.35 7.29 16.48
N LYS A 80 -8.99 8.32 15.91
CA LYS A 80 -10.46 8.35 15.76
C LYS A 80 -10.97 7.33 14.73
N PHE A 81 -10.15 6.98 13.75
CA PHE A 81 -10.49 6.08 12.67
C PHE A 81 -9.25 5.46 12.02
N ILE A 82 -9.45 4.41 11.22
CA ILE A 82 -8.42 3.73 10.44
C ILE A 82 -8.90 3.58 8.99
N LEU A 83 -8.03 3.87 8.02
CA LEU A 83 -8.27 3.60 6.60
C LEU A 83 -7.56 2.31 6.20
N THR A 84 -8.33 1.30 5.82
CA THR A 84 -7.77 -0.04 5.56
C THR A 84 -6.99 -0.12 4.26
N ASN A 85 -7.23 0.79 3.31
CA ASN A 85 -6.44 0.91 2.09
C ASN A 85 -4.96 1.29 2.32
N ARG A 86 -4.60 1.76 3.52
CA ARG A 86 -3.20 2.12 3.85
C ARG A 86 -2.32 0.91 4.18
N PHE A 87 -2.92 -0.26 4.36
CA PHE A 87 -2.21 -1.50 4.74
C PHE A 87 -1.92 -2.41 3.54
N ASN A 88 -2.26 -1.96 2.32
CA ASN A 88 -1.99 -2.71 1.10
C ASN A 88 -0.72 -2.22 0.39
N GLN A 89 -0.25 -3.00 -0.58
CA GLN A 89 0.96 -2.69 -1.35
C GLN A 89 0.66 -1.87 -2.62
N ASP A 90 -0.60 -1.51 -2.89
CA ASP A 90 -1.02 -0.84 -4.13
C ASP A 90 -0.22 0.45 -4.36
N VAL A 91 0.02 1.23 -3.30
CA VAL A 91 0.73 2.50 -3.42
C VAL A 91 2.17 2.25 -3.89
N LEU A 92 2.81 1.20 -3.35
CA LEU A 92 4.16 0.76 -3.76
C LEU A 92 4.18 0.28 -5.22
N GLU A 93 3.22 -0.55 -5.60
CA GLU A 93 3.10 -1.07 -6.97
C GLU A 93 2.88 0.06 -7.98
N ASN A 94 2.00 1.02 -7.66
CA ASN A 94 1.75 2.21 -8.48
C ASN A 94 3.01 3.06 -8.65
N THR A 95 3.88 3.07 -7.65
CA THR A 95 5.15 3.80 -7.68
C THR A 95 6.16 3.12 -8.57
N PHE A 96 6.28 1.79 -8.48
CA PHE A 96 7.11 1.04 -9.43
C PHE A 96 6.62 1.22 -10.87
N SER A 97 5.32 1.23 -11.10
CA SER A 97 4.75 1.51 -12.43
C SER A 97 5.06 2.93 -12.90
N SER A 98 5.00 3.92 -12.00
CA SER A 98 5.38 5.31 -12.31
C SER A 98 6.86 5.45 -12.64
N ILE A 99 7.73 4.69 -11.99
CA ILE A 99 9.18 4.65 -12.26
C ILE A 99 9.43 4.03 -13.64
N ARG A 100 8.84 2.85 -13.93
CA ARG A 100 8.97 2.18 -15.23
C ARG A 100 8.53 3.07 -16.39
N ARG A 101 7.38 3.75 -16.25
CA ARG A 101 6.85 4.67 -17.27
C ARG A 101 7.81 5.81 -17.64
N ARG A 102 8.71 6.23 -16.73
CA ARG A 102 9.70 7.29 -17.01
C ARG A 102 10.84 6.82 -17.90
N GLY A 103 11.03 5.50 -18.07
CA GLY A 103 12.00 4.89 -18.98
C GLY A 103 11.57 4.92 -20.47
N GLY A 104 10.40 5.46 -20.79
CA GLY A 104 9.87 5.49 -22.15
C GLY A 104 9.56 4.08 -22.65
N LEU A 105 10.26 3.63 -23.70
CA LEU A 105 10.11 2.28 -24.26
C LEU A 105 10.86 1.20 -23.45
N ARG A 106 11.65 1.59 -22.44
CA ARG A 106 12.40 0.65 -21.59
C ARG A 106 11.59 0.32 -20.33
N ASP A 107 10.62 -0.58 -20.47
CA ASP A 107 9.72 -0.98 -19.38
C ASP A 107 10.41 -1.75 -18.24
N ASN A 108 11.55 -2.37 -18.52
CA ASN A 108 12.32 -3.13 -17.54
C ASN A 108 13.71 -2.49 -17.35
N PRO A 109 13.82 -1.44 -16.51
CA PRO A 109 15.09 -0.80 -16.23
C PRO A 109 16.01 -1.74 -15.44
N ASP A 110 17.30 -1.64 -15.69
CA ASP A 110 18.31 -2.25 -14.81
C ASP A 110 18.40 -1.52 -13.45
N THR A 111 19.17 -2.08 -12.53
CA THR A 111 19.31 -1.55 -11.16
C THR A 111 19.87 -0.14 -11.12
N TYR A 112 20.78 0.22 -12.05
CA TYR A 112 21.37 1.55 -12.11
C TYR A 112 20.35 2.59 -12.58
N GLU A 113 19.61 2.28 -13.63
CA GLU A 113 18.56 3.14 -14.16
C GLU A 113 17.39 3.30 -13.18
N PHE A 114 16.99 2.22 -12.52
CA PHE A 114 15.95 2.26 -11.51
C PHE A 114 16.35 3.21 -10.36
N ARG A 115 17.57 3.07 -9.84
CA ARG A 115 18.12 3.96 -8.79
C ARG A 115 18.13 5.42 -9.25
N HIS A 116 18.66 5.68 -10.44
CA HIS A 116 18.75 7.04 -10.96
C HIS A 116 17.37 7.67 -11.20
N THR A 117 16.40 6.87 -11.65
CA THR A 117 15.02 7.31 -11.84
C THR A 117 14.33 7.60 -10.52
N ILE A 118 14.54 6.76 -9.49
CA ILE A 118 14.09 7.06 -8.12
C ILE A 118 14.69 8.37 -7.64
N HIS A 119 16.01 8.57 -7.74
CA HIS A 119 16.66 9.81 -7.30
C HIS A 119 16.05 11.04 -7.99
N LYS A 120 15.81 10.96 -9.31
CA LYS A 120 15.12 12.01 -10.07
C LYS A 120 13.70 12.27 -9.54
N VAL A 121 12.93 11.23 -9.24
CA VAL A 121 11.58 11.36 -8.66
C VAL A 121 11.62 12.04 -7.30
N ILE A 122 12.54 11.62 -6.43
CA ILE A 122 12.74 12.19 -5.08
C ILE A 122 13.07 13.68 -5.20
N ILE A 123 14.07 14.03 -6.00
CA ILE A 123 14.50 15.42 -6.21
C ILE A 123 13.37 16.25 -6.82
N ALA A 124 12.65 15.74 -7.82
CA ALA A 124 11.54 16.46 -8.46
C ALA A 124 10.38 16.71 -7.49
N ASN A 125 10.03 15.73 -6.65
CA ASN A 125 9.03 15.92 -5.59
C ASN A 125 9.50 16.95 -4.56
N PHE A 126 10.78 16.92 -4.18
CA PHE A 126 11.34 17.86 -3.22
C PHE A 126 11.41 19.30 -3.76
N LEU A 127 11.70 19.46 -5.05
CA LEU A 127 11.77 20.75 -5.73
C LEU A 127 10.41 21.25 -6.23
N LYS A 128 9.29 20.53 -6.00
CA LYS A 128 7.94 21.05 -6.25
C LYS A 128 7.72 22.27 -5.35
N GLN A 129 7.80 23.46 -5.96
CA GLN A 129 7.51 24.75 -5.32
C GLN A 129 6.02 24.84 -4.91
N SER A 130 5.76 25.69 -3.91
CA SER A 130 4.48 25.91 -3.24
C SER A 130 3.31 26.34 -4.15
N VAL A 131 2.10 26.18 -3.61
CA VAL A 131 0.79 26.54 -4.17
C VAL A 131 0.81 27.95 -4.80
N GLY A 132 0.45 28.06 -6.09
CA GLY A 132 0.39 29.32 -6.85
C GLY A 132 0.93 29.27 -8.29
N LYS A 133 1.13 28.09 -8.90
CA LYS A 133 1.65 27.97 -10.28
C LYS A 133 0.55 27.85 -11.32
N ASN A 134 0.79 28.43 -12.49
CA ASN A 134 -0.08 28.37 -13.69
C ASN A 134 -0.07 27.01 -14.44
N CYS A 135 0.64 25.99 -13.94
CA CYS A 135 0.72 24.69 -14.60
C CYS A 135 -0.23 23.70 -13.92
N GLN A 136 -1.11 23.08 -14.70
CA GLN A 136 -2.04 22.04 -14.25
C GLN A 136 -1.29 20.82 -13.69
N ASP A 137 -1.80 20.27 -12.59
CA ASP A 137 -1.32 19.05 -11.98
C ASP A 137 -1.74 17.84 -12.84
N ASP A 138 -0.80 16.98 -13.22
CA ASP A 138 -1.04 15.85 -14.13
C ASP A 138 -1.54 14.58 -13.42
N GLY A 139 -1.92 14.71 -12.14
CA GLY A 139 -2.48 13.64 -11.32
C GLY A 139 -1.48 12.53 -10.96
N ALA A 140 -0.19 12.73 -11.22
CA ALA A 140 0.85 11.78 -10.84
C ALA A 140 1.22 11.96 -9.35
N TYR A 141 0.41 11.37 -8.46
CA TYR A 141 0.74 11.28 -7.04
C TYR A 141 1.89 10.27 -6.84
N THR A 142 3.00 10.72 -6.28
CA THR A 142 4.18 9.91 -5.95
C THR A 142 4.07 9.33 -4.53
N LEU A 143 4.62 8.12 -4.31
CA LEU A 143 4.60 7.41 -3.01
C LEU A 143 5.07 8.27 -1.83
N ILE A 144 6.07 9.11 -2.10
CA ILE A 144 6.84 9.78 -1.07
C ILE A 144 6.65 11.28 -1.23
N ASP A 145 5.84 11.83 -0.35
CA ASP A 145 5.75 13.26 -0.10
C ASP A 145 6.92 13.67 0.81
N PHE A 146 8.01 14.11 0.18
CA PHE A 146 9.19 14.60 0.88
C PHE A 146 9.00 15.99 1.48
N SER A 147 7.83 16.63 1.33
CA SER A 147 7.54 17.88 2.05
C SER A 147 7.61 17.70 3.57
N THR A 148 7.45 16.46 4.05
CA THR A 148 7.51 16.08 5.46
C THR A 148 8.93 15.88 6.00
N PHE A 149 9.94 15.75 5.15
CA PHE A 149 11.33 15.47 5.55
C PHE A 149 12.18 16.74 5.54
N ASN A 150 13.09 16.86 6.51
CA ASN A 150 14.04 17.96 6.55
C ASN A 150 15.09 17.78 5.43
N LYS A 151 15.49 18.88 4.78
CA LYS A 151 16.56 18.94 3.77
C LYS A 151 17.81 18.15 4.18
N ARG A 152 18.24 18.24 5.44
CA ARG A 152 19.45 17.57 5.94
C ARG A 152 19.34 16.03 5.93
N GLU A 153 18.22 15.49 6.41
CA GLU A 153 17.98 14.03 6.44
C GLU A 153 17.94 13.44 5.03
N ILE A 154 17.39 14.18 4.06
CA ILE A 154 17.36 13.74 2.66
C ILE A 154 18.76 13.75 2.04
N PHE A 155 19.57 14.77 2.32
CA PHE A 155 20.95 14.82 1.84
C PHE A 155 21.78 13.66 2.42
N GLU A 156 21.56 13.28 3.67
CA GLU A 156 22.20 12.11 4.28
C GLU A 156 21.76 10.80 3.62
N ILE A 157 20.47 10.64 3.29
CA ILE A 157 19.96 9.46 2.56
C ILE A 157 20.49 9.40 1.12
N LEU A 158 20.58 10.54 0.43
CA LEU A 158 21.10 10.59 -0.94
C LEU A 158 22.62 10.35 -1.00
N ASN A 159 23.32 10.73 0.07
CA ASN A 159 24.77 10.58 0.21
C ASN A 159 25.18 9.33 1.01
N SER A 160 24.23 8.53 1.50
CA SER A 160 24.56 7.26 2.14
C SER A 160 25.08 6.31 1.06
N GLU A 161 26.40 6.29 0.91
CA GLU A 161 27.08 5.25 0.16
C GLU A 161 26.86 3.92 0.89
N ASP A 162 25.90 3.12 0.43
CA ASP A 162 25.87 1.71 0.81
C ASP A 162 25.72 0.81 -0.42
N CYS A 163 26.49 -0.27 -0.37
CA CYS A 163 26.73 -1.31 -1.38
C CYS A 163 27.81 -1.02 -2.43
N ARG A 164 29.06 -0.83 -1.98
CA ARG A 164 30.24 -1.20 -2.78
C ARG A 164 31.00 -2.44 -2.28
N SER A 165 30.57 -3.10 -1.20
CA SER A 165 31.36 -4.18 -0.58
C SER A 165 30.73 -5.58 -0.58
N VAL A 166 29.55 -5.81 -1.17
CA VAL A 166 28.95 -7.16 -1.19
C VAL A 166 28.48 -7.54 -2.59
N CYS A 167 29.44 -7.78 -3.49
CA CYS A 167 29.25 -8.63 -4.68
C CYS A 167 30.62 -8.99 -5.27
N THR A 168 31.39 -9.76 -4.51
CA THR A 168 32.49 -10.59 -5.05
C THR A 168 32.29 -12.01 -4.54
N ARG A 169 31.54 -12.80 -5.30
CA ARG A 169 31.71 -14.24 -5.44
C ARG A 169 31.36 -14.63 -6.87
#